data_AF-A0A4Q9VZU0-F1
#
_entry.id   AF-A0A4Q9VZU0-F1
#
_cell.length_a   1.000
_cell.length_b   1.000
_cell.length_c   1.000
_cell.angle_alpha   90.00
_cell.angle_beta   90.00
_cell.angle_gamma   90.00
#
_symmetry.space_group_name_H-M   'P 1'
#
loop_
_entity.id
_entity.type
_entity.pdbx_description
1 polymer ?
#
loop_
_entity_poly.entity_id
_entity_poly.type
_entity_poly.pdbx_seq_one_letter_code
_entity_poly.pdbx_strand_id
1 'polypeptide(L)'
;MELQLAIDLLNKEEAAKLAQKVEEYVDIVEIGTPIVINEGLPAVQHLNENIDNAKVLADLKIMDAADYEVSQAVKYGADIVTILGV
;
A
#
# COMPACT_ATOMS: atom_id res chain seq x y z
N MET A 1 -0.73 19.18 6.61
CA MET A 1 0.45 18.29 6.68
C MET A 1 -0.13 16.91 6.89
N GLU A 2 0.16 15.97 5.99
CA GLU A 2 -0.30 14.57 6.12
C GLU A 2 0.80 13.76 6.85
N LEU A 3 0.40 12.76 7.64
CA LEU A 3 1.28 11.77 8.30
C LEU A 3 1.09 10.40 7.65
N GLN A 4 2.20 9.76 7.25
CA GLN A 4 2.20 8.46 6.60
C GLN A 4 2.90 7.40 7.45
N LEU A 5 2.31 6.21 7.54
CA LEU A 5 2.97 5.00 8.05
C LEU A 5 3.41 4.12 6.89
N ALA A 6 4.72 3.91 6.75
CA ALA A 6 5.29 2.89 5.86
C ALA A 6 5.47 1.55 6.59
N ILE A 7 5.02 0.46 5.97
CA ILE A 7 5.16 -0.91 6.51
C ILE A 7 5.92 -1.77 5.48
N ASP A 8 7.18 -2.11 5.80
CA ASP A 8 8.07 -2.81 4.86
C ASP A 8 8.37 -4.27 5.22
N LEU A 9 8.49 -4.58 6.51
CA LEU A 9 9.15 -5.82 6.99
C LEU A 9 8.20 -6.81 7.67
N LEU A 10 6.90 -6.67 7.42
CA LEU A 10 5.85 -7.56 7.92
C LEU A 10 5.25 -8.38 6.78
N ASN A 11 4.43 -9.38 7.12
CA ASN A 11 3.49 -9.94 6.14
C ASN A 11 2.18 -9.13 6.09
N LYS A 12 1.31 -9.37 5.10
CA LYS A 12 0.07 -8.61 4.89
C LYS A 12 -0.88 -8.63 6.09
N GLU A 13 -0.96 -9.76 6.81
CA GLU A 13 -1.86 -9.93 7.96
C GLU A 13 -1.36 -9.12 9.17
N GLU A 14 -0.05 -9.12 9.38
CA GLU A 14 0.62 -8.31 10.40
C GLU A 14 0.57 -6.82 10.07
N ALA A 15 0.73 -6.47 8.78
CA ALA A 15 0.63 -5.10 8.30
C ALA A 15 -0.78 -4.53 8.52
N ALA A 16 -1.83 -5.26 8.14
CA ALA A 16 -3.21 -4.85 8.37
C ALA A 16 -3.52 -4.69 9.87
N LYS A 17 -3.09 -5.63 10.71
CA LYS A 17 -3.24 -5.53 12.17
C LYS A 17 -2.49 -4.35 12.79
N LEU A 18 -1.35 -3.97 12.23
CA LEU A 18 -0.63 -2.76 12.66
C LEU A 18 -1.39 -1.51 12.21
N ALA A 19 -1.84 -1.47 10.96
CA ALA A 19 -2.57 -0.35 10.39
C ALA A 19 -3.85 -0.05 11.17
N GLN A 20 -4.67 -1.06 11.48
CA GLN A 20 -5.89 -0.93 12.30
C GLN A 20 -5.66 -0.27 13.67
N LYS A 21 -4.46 -0.45 14.27
CA LYS A 21 -4.16 0.14 15.59
C LYS A 21 -3.86 1.62 15.51
N VAL A 22 -3.51 2.14 14.33
CA VAL A 22 -2.97 3.49 14.18
C VAL A 22 -3.62 4.31 13.08
N GLU A 23 -4.54 3.74 12.29
CA GLU A 23 -5.21 4.42 11.17
C GLU A 23 -5.98 5.68 11.58
N GLU A 24 -6.41 5.80 12.84
CA GLU A 24 -7.04 7.04 13.35
C GLU A 24 -6.04 8.20 13.53
N TYR A 25 -4.73 7.92 13.49
CA TYR A 25 -3.66 8.90 13.72
C TYR A 25 -2.83 9.20 12.48
N VAL A 26 -3.03 8.48 11.37
CA VAL A 26 -2.28 8.65 10.12
C VAL A 26 -3.24 8.86 8.96
N ASP A 27 -2.83 9.64 7.97
CA ASP A 27 -3.63 9.92 6.78
C ASP A 27 -3.42 8.88 5.69
N ILE A 28 -2.26 8.20 5.70
CA ILE A 28 -1.83 7.25 4.67
C ILE A 28 -1.17 6.03 5.33
N VAL A 29 -1.54 4.84 4.89
CA VAL A 29 -0.85 3.58 5.19
C VAL A 29 -0.26 3.02 3.90
N GLU A 30 1.04 2.78 3.91
CA GLU A 30 1.79 2.26 2.78
C GLU A 30 2.09 0.76 2.97
N ILE A 31 1.77 -0.02 1.94
CA ILE A 31 2.33 -1.35 1.72
C ILE A 31 3.63 -1.17 0.94
N GLY A 32 4.75 -1.31 1.67
CA GLY A 32 6.09 -1.13 1.15
C GLY A 32 6.47 -2.17 0.09
N THR A 33 7.42 -1.80 -0.77
CA THR A 33 7.90 -2.67 -1.87
C THR A 33 8.24 -4.10 -1.43
N PRO A 34 8.90 -4.38 -0.27
CA PRO A 34 9.23 -5.76 0.09
C PRO A 34 8.00 -6.64 0.33
N ILE A 35 6.91 -6.09 0.87
CA ILE A 35 5.65 -6.83 1.08
C ILE A 35 5.02 -7.16 -0.28
N VAL A 36 4.97 -6.17 -1.19
CA VAL A 36 4.46 -6.38 -2.55
C VAL A 36 5.28 -7.43 -3.30
N ILE A 37 6.61 -7.42 -3.18
CA ILE A 37 7.48 -8.42 -3.82
C ILE A 37 7.18 -9.83 -3.30
N ASN A 38 6.95 -9.97 -2.00
CA ASN A 38 6.76 -11.29 -1.37
C ASN A 38 5.34 -11.83 -1.52
N GLU A 39 4.32 -10.97 -1.56
CA GLU A 39 2.91 -11.37 -1.47
C GLU A 39 2.04 -10.89 -2.63
N GLY A 40 2.58 -10.04 -3.50
CA GLY A 40 1.90 -9.44 -4.64
C GLY A 40 0.84 -8.39 -4.26
N LEU A 41 0.12 -7.93 -5.28
CA LEU A 41 -1.00 -6.99 -5.12
C LEU A 41 -2.14 -7.46 -4.20
N PRO A 42 -2.38 -8.77 -3.96
CA PRO A 42 -3.31 -9.18 -2.91
C PRO A 42 -3.00 -8.61 -1.52
N ALA A 43 -1.75 -8.24 -1.21
CA ALA A 43 -1.42 -7.55 0.03
C ALA A 43 -2.01 -6.14 0.11
N VAL A 44 -2.06 -5.42 -1.01
CA VAL A 44 -2.71 -4.10 -1.12
C VAL A 44 -4.22 -4.22 -0.90
N GLN A 45 -4.86 -5.19 -1.57
CA GLN A 45 -6.28 -5.46 -1.40
C GLN A 45 -6.61 -5.85 0.04
N HIS A 46 -5.81 -6.71 0.64
CA HIS A 46 -6.01 -7.11 2.03
C HIS A 46 -5.92 -5.92 2.99
N LEU A 47 -4.96 -5.00 2.80
CA LEU A 47 -4.91 -3.79 3.60
C LEU A 47 -6.16 -2.93 3.42
N ASN A 48 -6.54 -2.65 2.17
CA ASN A 48 -7.71 -1.84 1.83
C ASN A 48 -9.04 -2.41 2.38
N GLU A 49 -9.16 -3.73 2.45
CA GLU A 49 -10.35 -4.40 3.02
C GLU A 49 -10.37 -4.38 4.56
N ASN A 50 -9.30 -3.96 5.23
CA ASN A 50 -9.11 -4.06 6.68
C ASN A 50 -8.86 -2.70 7.37
N ILE A 51 -8.86 -1.59 6.64
CA ILE A 51 -8.78 -0.23 7.20
C ILE A 51 -9.90 0.63 6.61
N ASP A 52 -10.35 1.64 7.35
CA ASP A 52 -11.48 2.49 6.97
C ASP A 52 -11.11 3.98 6.85
N ASN A 53 -10.10 4.45 7.60
CA ASN A 53 -9.88 5.88 7.82
C ASN A 53 -8.68 6.49 7.07
N ALA A 54 -7.74 5.66 6.62
CA ALA A 54 -6.51 6.11 5.96
C ALA A 54 -6.45 5.66 4.50
N LYS A 55 -5.80 6.46 3.64
CA LYS A 55 -5.55 6.07 2.25
C LYS A 55 -4.56 4.93 2.16
N VAL A 56 -4.74 4.04 1.19
CA VAL A 56 -3.80 2.96 0.89
C VAL A 56 -2.80 3.40 -0.18
N LEU A 57 -1.52 3.37 0.15
CA LEU A 57 -0.43 3.59 -0.79
C LEU A 57 0.23 2.25 -1.14
N ALA A 58 0.21 1.89 -2.42
CA ALA A 58 0.95 0.75 -2.97
C ALA A 58 2.32 1.22 -3.47
N ASP A 59 3.37 0.90 -2.72
CA ASP A 59 4.74 1.32 -3.04
C ASP A 59 5.40 0.36 -4.04
N LEU A 60 4.88 0.41 -5.26
CA LEU A 60 5.28 -0.46 -6.36
C LEU A 60 6.63 -0.08 -6.96
N LYS A 61 7.06 1.17 -6.80
CA LYS A 61 8.26 1.73 -7.46
C LYS A 61 8.28 1.39 -8.95
N ILE A 62 7.14 1.63 -9.61
CA ILE A 62 6.95 1.31 -11.03
C ILE A 62 8.08 1.94 -11.85
N MET A 63 8.67 1.13 -12.72
CA MET A 63 9.76 1.53 -13.60
C MET A 63 9.37 1.46 -15.08
N ASP A 64 8.42 0.60 -15.45
CA ASP A 64 7.91 0.45 -16.81
C ASP A 64 6.43 0.03 -16.80
N ALA A 65 5.78 0.01 -17.96
CA ALA A 65 4.39 -0.42 -18.13
C ALA A 65 3.39 0.29 -17.20
N ALA A 66 3.62 1.59 -16.93
CA ALA A 66 2.89 2.34 -15.91
C ALA A 66 1.36 2.28 -16.04
N ASP A 67 0.82 2.39 -17.26
CA ASP A 67 -0.62 2.26 -17.49
C ASP A 67 -1.18 0.93 -16.97
N TYR A 68 -0.49 -0.17 -17.28
CA TYR A 68 -0.88 -1.51 -16.83
C TYR A 68 -0.68 -1.67 -15.30
N GLU A 69 0.50 -1.37 -14.77
CA GLU A 69 0.82 -1.60 -13.36
C GLU A 69 -0.03 -0.72 -12.42
N VAL A 70 -0.26 0.56 -12.77
CA VAL A 70 -1.18 1.43 -12.03
C VAL A 70 -2.62 0.90 -12.11
N SER A 71 -3.08 0.45 -13.28
CA SER A 71 -4.43 -0.12 -13.41
C SER A 71 -4.63 -1.34 -12.51
N GLN A 72 -3.60 -2.16 -12.34
CA GLN A 72 -3.65 -3.29 -11.42
C GLN A 72 -3.66 -2.82 -9.97
N ALA A 73 -2.79 -1.90 -9.57
CA ALA A 73 -2.77 -1.37 -8.21
C ALA A 73 -4.13 -0.79 -7.78
N VAL A 74 -4.76 0.01 -8.65
CA VAL A 74 -6.09 0.60 -8.42
C VAL A 74 -7.15 -0.49 -8.32
N LYS A 75 -7.11 -1.52 -9.17
CA LYS A 75 -8.03 -2.66 -9.09
C LYS A 75 -7.94 -3.40 -7.76
N TYR A 76 -6.76 -3.44 -7.16
CA TYR A 76 -6.52 -4.03 -5.83
C TYR A 76 -6.72 -3.03 -4.68
N GLY A 77 -7.27 -1.83 -4.94
CA GLY A 77 -7.66 -0.90 -3.88
C GLY A 77 -6.59 0.08 -3.44
N ALA A 78 -5.56 0.34 -4.25
CA ALA A 78 -4.63 1.44 -3.97
C ALA A 78 -5.28 2.80 -4.29
N ASP A 79 -5.18 3.75 -3.35
CA ASP A 79 -5.49 5.16 -3.58
C ASP A 79 -4.31 5.92 -4.19
N ILE A 80 -3.09 5.51 -3.81
CA ILE A 80 -1.82 6.13 -4.20
C ILE A 80 -0.87 5.04 -4.70
N VAL A 81 -0.11 5.33 -5.76
CA VAL A 81 0.87 4.41 -6.34
C VAL A 81 2.18 5.16 -6.60
N THR A 82 3.32 4.54 -6.29
CA THR A 82 4.64 5.15 -6.51
C THR A 82 5.22 4.77 -7.88
N ILE A 83 5.82 5.76 -8.55
CA ILE A 83 6.55 5.62 -9.82
C ILE A 83 7.95 6.22 -9.61
N LEU A 84 8.99 5.54 -10.10
CA LEU A 84 10.36 6.05 -10.02
C LEU A 84 10.55 7.22 -11.01
N GLY A 85 11.31 8.24 -10.61
CA GLY A 85 11.51 9.47 -11.40
C GLY A 85 12.80 9.51 -12.23
N VAL A 86 13.43 8.36 -12.47
CA VAL A 86 14.71 8.21 -13.20
C VAL A 86 14.54 8.04 -14.69
#